data_AF-A0AA36MGT2-F1
#
_entry.id   AF-A0AA36MGT2-F1
#
_cell.length_a   1.000
_cell.length_b   1.000
_cell.length_c   1.000
_cell.angle_alpha   90.00
_cell.angle_beta   90.00
_cell.angle_gamma   90.00
#
_symmetry.space_group_name_H-M   'P 1'
#
loop_
_entity.id
_entity.type
_entity.pdbx_description
1 polymer ?
#
loop_
_entity_poly.entity_id
_entity_poly.type
_entity_poly.pdbx_seq_one_letter_code
_entity_poly.pdbx_strand_id
1 'polypeptide(L)'
;MARSRRAVLPFLHSPANGFDAFLAICGLLDAAVRSVEKGQGLAVYVVNATNSMRYLRLLRFLRLCGGLRLLMKACQSFLQSLLWSMLLLTTFLVASALFIGNLLQSFIEDRSQVLEDRLWVWEHFGTAYRSCYSLFEITFAGNWPVIARPVMNKVSHGFVAFFVLYITVIAFALIRIITAVFLKELVSGGRQPHITCGVCFSIRKAQYASKLEQVFLTIDSTGEGIITERRLAEVLEDPTMKTYFQTLDLDVHESNALFHLLDDGDGTVTLDEFIDGVMRCKGPARAIDQVAMHLCRT
;
A
#
# COMPACT_ATOMS: atom_id res chain seq x y z
N MET A 1 35.68 -14.34 10.80
CA MET A 1 34.75 -15.03 9.86
C MET A 1 33.25 -14.92 10.21
N ALA A 2 32.84 -14.29 11.32
CA ALA A 2 31.41 -14.20 11.70
C ALA A 2 30.61 -13.02 11.09
N ARG A 3 31.27 -12.04 10.44
CA ARG A 3 30.62 -10.85 9.85
C ARG A 3 29.96 -11.10 8.49
N SER A 4 30.40 -12.11 7.74
CA SER A 4 29.90 -12.39 6.38
C SER A 4 28.50 -13.05 6.37
N ARG A 5 28.14 -13.83 7.40
CA ARG A 5 26.83 -14.51 7.45
C ARG A 5 25.65 -13.61 7.81
N ARG A 6 25.87 -12.43 8.42
CA ARG A 6 24.77 -11.49 8.73
C ARG A 6 24.30 -10.64 7.54
N ALA A 7 25.06 -10.58 6.45
CA ALA A 7 24.71 -9.78 5.27
C ALA A 7 23.85 -10.53 4.24
N VAL A 8 23.78 -11.86 4.31
CA VAL A 8 23.04 -12.68 3.32
C VAL A 8 21.53 -12.68 3.60
N LEU A 9 21.12 -12.61 4.87
CA LEU A 9 19.71 -12.56 5.27
C LEU A 9 18.95 -11.32 4.77
N PRO A 10 19.49 -10.08 4.81
CA PRO A 10 18.79 -8.92 4.24
C PRO A 10 18.80 -8.90 2.70
N PHE A 11 19.71 -9.63 2.04
CA PHE A 11 19.75 -9.74 0.57
C PHE A 11 18.57 -10.55 0.02
N LEU A 12 18.19 -11.65 0.67
CA LEU A 12 17.03 -12.46 0.26
C LEU A 12 15.69 -11.81 0.59
N HIS A 13 15.65 -10.91 1.58
CA HIS A 13 14.41 -10.26 2.02
C HIS A 13 14.05 -8.98 1.22
N SER A 14 14.87 -8.62 0.22
CA SER A 14 14.55 -7.54 -0.71
C SER A 14 13.58 -8.05 -1.80
N PRO A 15 12.38 -7.47 -1.95
CA PRO A 15 11.41 -7.90 -2.97
C PRO A 15 11.98 -7.77 -4.39
N ALA A 16 12.98 -6.91 -4.59
CA ALA A 16 13.69 -6.77 -5.86
C ALA A 16 14.53 -8.01 -6.22
N ASN A 17 15.16 -8.63 -5.23
CA ASN A 17 16.00 -9.81 -5.43
C ASN A 17 15.13 -11.07 -5.60
N GLY A 18 13.98 -11.15 -4.92
CA GLY A 18 12.98 -12.19 -5.14
C GLY A 18 12.40 -12.17 -6.55
N PHE A 19 12.09 -10.99 -7.09
CA PHE A 19 11.61 -10.85 -8.47
C PHE A 19 12.69 -11.18 -9.52
N ASP A 20 13.95 -10.83 -9.28
CA ASP A 20 15.04 -11.24 -10.17
C ASP A 20 15.34 -12.73 -10.10
N ALA A 21 15.19 -13.37 -8.94
CA ALA A 21 15.26 -14.81 -8.80
C ALA A 21 14.10 -15.49 -9.56
N PHE A 22 12.88 -14.96 -9.46
CA PHE A 22 11.73 -15.46 -10.24
C PHE A 22 11.98 -15.36 -11.75
N LEU A 23 12.46 -14.21 -12.24
CA LEU A 23 12.79 -14.05 -13.66
C LEU A 23 13.94 -14.98 -14.11
N ALA A 24 14.92 -15.24 -13.23
CA ALA A 24 15.99 -16.18 -13.52
C ALA A 24 15.48 -17.63 -13.58
N ILE A 25 14.57 -18.02 -12.68
CA ILE A 25 13.91 -19.33 -12.69
C ILE A 25 13.07 -19.50 -13.96
N CYS A 26 12.26 -18.50 -14.33
CA CYS A 26 11.51 -18.52 -15.60
C CYS A 26 12.44 -18.62 -16.82
N GLY A 27 13.60 -17.99 -16.78
CA GLY A 27 14.62 -18.09 -17.84
C GLY A 27 15.28 -19.47 -17.92
N LEU A 28 15.53 -20.10 -16.78
CA LEU A 28 16.04 -21.48 -16.70
C LEU A 28 15.00 -22.48 -17.19
N LEU A 29 13.72 -22.29 -16.85
CA LEU A 29 12.61 -23.09 -17.36
C LEU A 29 12.47 -22.94 -18.88
N ASP A 30 12.57 -21.73 -19.44
CA ASP A 30 12.60 -21.53 -20.91
C ASP A 30 13.76 -22.28 -21.57
N ALA A 31 14.96 -22.22 -20.99
CA ALA A 31 16.13 -22.92 -21.51
C ALA A 31 15.95 -24.44 -21.45
N ALA A 32 15.45 -24.97 -20.33
CA ALA A 32 15.20 -26.39 -20.14
C ALA A 32 14.13 -26.94 -21.11
N VAL A 33 13.02 -26.21 -21.30
CA VAL A 33 11.96 -26.59 -22.25
C VAL A 33 12.49 -26.65 -23.68
N ARG A 34 13.30 -25.66 -24.10
CA ARG A 34 13.92 -25.66 -25.44
C ARG A 34 14.97 -26.74 -25.63
N SER A 35 15.68 -27.13 -24.57
CA SER A 35 16.66 -28.21 -24.62
C SER A 35 16.02 -29.59 -24.71
N VAL A 36 14.79 -29.76 -24.20
CA VAL A 36 14.08 -31.04 -24.15
C VAL A 36 13.26 -31.31 -25.42
N GLU A 37 12.75 -30.30 -26.13
CA GLU A 37 11.83 -30.52 -27.26
C GLU A 37 12.41 -30.18 -28.65
N LYS A 38 12.56 -31.21 -29.48
CA LYS A 38 12.71 -31.15 -30.96
C LYS A 38 11.43 -31.62 -31.70
N GLY A 39 10.25 -31.62 -31.07
CA GLY A 39 9.01 -32.21 -31.60
C GLY A 39 7.86 -31.20 -31.84
N GLN A 40 7.03 -31.45 -32.86
CA GLN A 40 5.85 -30.64 -33.23
C GLN A 40 4.65 -30.93 -32.31
N GLY A 41 3.99 -29.89 -31.77
CA GLY A 41 2.78 -30.01 -30.94
C GLY A 41 2.57 -28.83 -29.98
N LEU A 42 1.82 -29.05 -28.88
CA LEU A 42 1.55 -28.11 -27.76
C LEU A 42 2.79 -27.29 -27.31
N ALA A 43 3.98 -27.84 -27.54
CA ALA A 43 5.28 -27.19 -27.48
C ALA A 43 5.34 -25.79 -28.15
N VAL A 44 4.66 -25.56 -29.27
CA VAL A 44 4.67 -24.24 -29.95
C VAL A 44 3.98 -23.18 -29.09
N TYR A 45 2.87 -23.51 -28.42
CA TYR A 45 2.20 -22.60 -27.50
C TYR A 45 3.05 -22.33 -26.25
N VAL A 46 3.74 -23.35 -25.75
CA VAL A 46 4.66 -23.23 -24.60
C VAL A 46 5.89 -22.36 -24.98
N VAL A 47 6.49 -22.57 -26.14
CA VAL A 47 7.62 -21.79 -26.66
C VAL A 47 7.22 -20.34 -26.96
N ASN A 48 5.99 -20.11 -27.44
CA ASN A 48 5.47 -18.75 -27.65
C ASN A 48 5.17 -18.04 -26.32
N ALA A 49 4.68 -18.77 -25.33
CA ALA A 49 4.52 -18.25 -23.97
C ALA A 49 5.89 -17.90 -23.34
N THR A 50 6.93 -18.71 -23.55
CA THR A 50 8.26 -18.42 -23.02
C THR A 50 8.99 -17.29 -23.77
N ASN A 51 8.74 -17.12 -25.07
CA ASN A 51 9.14 -15.93 -25.81
C ASN A 51 8.52 -14.66 -25.18
N SER A 52 7.26 -14.74 -24.74
CA SER A 52 6.57 -13.62 -24.09
C SER A 52 7.19 -13.23 -22.74
N MET A 53 7.74 -14.20 -22.00
CA MET A 53 8.48 -13.96 -20.75
C MET A 53 9.77 -13.14 -20.95
N ARG A 54 10.33 -13.09 -22.17
CA ARG A 54 11.49 -12.24 -22.47
C ARG A 54 11.13 -10.77 -22.37
N TYR A 55 9.90 -10.38 -22.68
CA TYR A 55 9.43 -9.00 -22.54
C TYR A 55 9.25 -8.59 -21.07
N LEU A 56 8.99 -9.54 -20.16
CA LEU A 56 9.00 -9.25 -18.71
C LEU A 56 10.39 -8.82 -18.22
N ARG A 57 11.47 -9.13 -18.96
CA ARG A 57 12.81 -8.61 -18.67
C ARG A 57 12.92 -7.11 -18.92
N LEU A 58 12.06 -6.52 -19.76
CA LEU A 58 11.96 -5.06 -19.95
C LEU A 58 11.46 -4.36 -18.67
N LEU A 59 10.79 -5.08 -17.77
CA LEU A 59 10.45 -4.56 -16.43
C LEU A 59 11.71 -4.31 -15.57
N ARG A 60 12.90 -4.82 -15.96
CA ARG A 60 14.19 -4.39 -15.37
C ARG A 60 14.53 -2.95 -15.75
N PHE A 61 14.23 -2.52 -16.97
CA PHE A 61 14.41 -1.12 -17.38
C PHE A 61 13.51 -0.17 -16.59
N LEU A 62 12.31 -0.62 -16.24
CA LEU A 62 11.40 0.14 -15.37
C LEU A 62 11.98 0.39 -13.96
N ARG A 63 13.01 -0.36 -13.54
CA ARG A 63 13.70 -0.17 -12.26
C ARG A 63 14.89 0.80 -12.34
N LEU A 64 15.42 1.07 -13.53
CA LEU A 64 16.48 2.07 -13.77
C LEU A 64 15.96 3.49 -13.59
N CYS A 65 14.67 3.73 -13.88
CA CYS A 65 14.00 4.99 -13.61
C CYS A 65 13.59 5.09 -12.13
N GLY A 66 14.29 5.91 -11.35
CA GLY A 66 13.98 6.15 -9.93
C GLY A 66 12.53 6.56 -9.67
N GLY A 67 11.94 7.38 -10.56
CA GLY A 67 10.54 7.80 -10.48
C GLY A 67 9.53 6.66 -10.60
N LEU A 68 9.81 5.66 -11.44
CA LEU A 68 8.92 4.51 -11.62
C LEU A 68 9.04 3.50 -10.48
N ARG A 69 10.20 3.42 -9.83
CA ARG A 69 10.40 2.62 -8.61
C ARG A 69 9.53 3.13 -7.45
N LEU A 70 9.32 4.44 -7.36
CA LEU A 70 8.42 5.04 -6.39
C LEU A 70 6.96 4.64 -6.68
N LEU A 71 6.55 4.70 -7.95
CA LEU A 71 5.22 4.25 -8.36
C LEU A 71 5.00 2.75 -8.07
N MET A 72 5.98 1.89 -8.36
CA MET A 72 5.86 0.46 -8.06
C MET A 72 5.73 0.17 -6.57
N LYS A 73 6.44 0.90 -5.71
CA LYS A 73 6.28 0.77 -4.25
C LYS A 73 4.89 1.20 -3.79
N ALA A 74 4.34 2.26 -4.39
CA ALA A 74 2.95 2.64 -4.16
C ALA A 74 1.97 1.56 -4.64
N CYS A 75 2.22 0.96 -5.82
CA CYS A 75 1.42 -0.14 -6.35
C CYS A 75 1.42 -1.39 -5.48
N GLN A 76 2.57 -1.73 -4.91
CA GLN A 76 2.68 -2.89 -4.05
C GLN A 76 1.85 -2.74 -2.76
N SER A 77 1.71 -1.51 -2.26
CA SER A 77 0.93 -1.23 -1.05
C SER A 77 -0.56 -1.57 -1.20
N PHE A 78 -1.17 -1.23 -2.34
CA PHE A 78 -2.60 -1.49 -2.55
C PHE A 78 -2.88 -2.86 -3.17
N LEU A 79 -1.87 -3.54 -3.73
CA LEU A 79 -2.05 -4.82 -4.43
C LEU A 79 -2.66 -5.89 -3.52
N GLN A 80 -2.24 -5.93 -2.26
CA GLN A 80 -2.77 -6.89 -1.29
C GLN A 80 -4.26 -6.68 -1.02
N SER A 81 -4.69 -5.43 -0.84
CA SER A 81 -6.11 -5.09 -0.65
C SER A 81 -6.94 -5.38 -1.91
N LEU A 82 -6.39 -5.12 -3.09
CA LEU A 82 -7.01 -5.46 -4.36
C LEU A 82 -7.18 -6.98 -4.53
N LEU A 83 -6.19 -7.78 -4.13
CA LEU A 83 -6.27 -9.24 -4.21
C LEU A 83 -7.40 -9.81 -3.36
N TRP A 84 -7.56 -9.34 -2.12
CA TRP A 84 -8.67 -9.75 -1.26
C TRP A 84 -10.03 -9.35 -1.83
N SER A 85 -10.10 -8.16 -2.42
CA SER A 85 -11.28 -7.64 -3.10
C SER A 85 -11.65 -8.47 -4.33
N MET A 86 -10.67 -8.84 -5.16
CA MET A 86 -10.87 -9.69 -6.33
C MET A 86 -11.24 -11.12 -5.93
N LEU A 87 -10.70 -11.62 -4.81
CA LEU A 87 -11.07 -12.92 -4.26
C LEU A 87 -12.55 -12.93 -3.82
N LEU A 88 -13.00 -11.89 -3.12
CA LEU A 88 -14.40 -11.72 -2.74
C LEU A 88 -15.33 -11.68 -3.98
N LEU A 89 -14.95 -10.90 -5.00
CA LEU A 89 -15.70 -10.84 -6.26
C LEU A 89 -15.76 -12.21 -6.95
N THR A 90 -14.65 -12.95 -6.95
CA THR A 90 -14.57 -14.29 -7.54
C THR A 90 -15.48 -15.27 -6.80
N THR A 91 -15.52 -15.23 -5.46
CA THR A 91 -16.43 -16.08 -4.68
C THR A 91 -17.89 -15.81 -5.03
N PHE A 92 -18.29 -14.53 -5.12
CA PHE A 92 -19.66 -14.16 -5.50
C PHE A 92 -20.00 -14.59 -6.94
N LEU A 93 -19.05 -14.44 -7.86
CA LEU A 93 -19.18 -14.85 -9.26
C LEU A 93 -19.38 -16.36 -9.36
N VAL A 94 -18.54 -17.16 -8.70
CA VAL A 94 -18.66 -18.63 -8.72
C VAL A 94 -19.97 -19.09 -8.09
N ALA A 95 -20.38 -18.50 -6.96
CA ALA A 95 -21.66 -18.84 -6.33
C ALA A 95 -22.85 -18.56 -7.26
N SER A 96 -22.86 -17.39 -7.90
CA SER A 96 -23.91 -17.01 -8.87
C SER A 96 -23.89 -17.89 -10.13
N ALA A 97 -22.70 -18.29 -10.58
CA ALA A 97 -22.52 -19.15 -11.76
C ALA A 97 -23.06 -20.56 -11.51
N LEU A 98 -22.77 -21.12 -10.34
CA LEU A 98 -23.31 -22.42 -9.94
C LEU A 98 -24.83 -22.36 -9.76
N PHE A 99 -25.34 -21.27 -9.18
CA PHE A 99 -26.79 -21.09 -9.02
C PHE A 99 -27.52 -21.07 -10.37
N ILE A 100 -27.08 -20.23 -11.31
CA ILE A 100 -27.73 -20.11 -12.61
C ILE A 100 -27.55 -21.38 -13.45
N GLY A 101 -26.34 -21.98 -13.45
CA GLY A 101 -26.07 -23.24 -14.16
C GLY A 101 -26.98 -24.38 -13.69
N ASN A 102 -27.17 -24.52 -12.38
CA ASN A 102 -28.08 -25.53 -11.81
C ASN A 102 -29.55 -25.27 -12.20
N LEU A 103 -30.00 -24.01 -12.23
CA LEU A 103 -31.37 -23.69 -12.62
C LEU A 103 -31.64 -23.99 -14.11
N LEU A 104 -30.70 -23.64 -15.00
CA LEU A 104 -30.86 -23.88 -16.44
C LEU A 104 -30.67 -25.35 -16.83
N GLN A 105 -30.10 -26.19 -15.96
CA GLN A 105 -29.94 -27.63 -16.22
C GLN A 105 -31.28 -28.30 -16.54
N SER A 106 -32.35 -27.91 -15.85
CA SER A 106 -33.72 -28.41 -16.11
C SER A 106 -34.19 -28.15 -17.54
N PHE A 107 -33.86 -26.99 -18.11
CA PHE A 107 -34.17 -26.62 -19.49
C PHE A 107 -33.25 -27.31 -20.50
N ILE A 108 -31.98 -27.52 -20.14
CA ILE A 108 -31.00 -28.21 -21.00
C ILE A 108 -31.39 -29.68 -21.18
N GLU A 109 -31.88 -30.36 -20.15
CA GLU A 109 -32.22 -31.78 -20.19
C GLU A 109 -33.58 -32.06 -20.84
N ASP A 110 -34.48 -31.06 -20.88
CA ASP A 110 -35.81 -31.19 -21.46
C ASP A 110 -35.75 -31.45 -22.98
N ARG A 111 -36.16 -32.66 -23.39
CA ARG A 111 -36.17 -33.09 -24.79
C ARG A 111 -37.30 -32.47 -25.61
N SER A 112 -38.28 -31.83 -24.98
CA SER A 112 -39.40 -31.19 -25.67
C SER A 112 -39.03 -29.83 -26.29
N GLN A 113 -37.94 -29.21 -25.80
CA GLN A 113 -37.48 -27.90 -26.26
C GLN A 113 -36.68 -27.98 -27.56
N VAL A 114 -36.64 -26.87 -28.29
CA VAL A 114 -35.88 -26.73 -29.55
C VAL A 114 -34.39 -27.02 -29.30
N LEU A 115 -33.81 -27.91 -30.11
CA LEU A 115 -32.41 -28.36 -29.96
C LEU A 115 -31.40 -27.19 -30.02
N GLU A 116 -31.63 -26.23 -30.92
CA GLU A 116 -30.76 -25.06 -31.10
C GLU A 116 -30.69 -24.19 -29.82
N ASP A 117 -31.83 -24.01 -29.14
CA ASP A 117 -31.91 -23.22 -27.92
C ASP A 117 -31.21 -23.92 -26.75
N ARG A 118 -31.36 -25.24 -26.66
CA ARG A 118 -30.67 -26.07 -25.65
C ARG A 118 -29.16 -26.05 -25.85
N LEU A 119 -28.69 -26.14 -27.10
CA LEU A 119 -27.26 -26.08 -27.42
C LEU A 119 -26.66 -24.72 -27.08
N TRP A 120 -27.37 -23.63 -27.40
CA TRP A 120 -26.92 -22.28 -27.05
C TRP A 120 -26.81 -22.10 -25.54
N VAL A 121 -27.83 -22.53 -24.79
CA VAL A 121 -27.83 -22.47 -23.32
C VAL A 121 -26.73 -23.35 -22.73
N TRP A 122 -26.49 -24.54 -23.28
CA TRP A 122 -25.43 -25.43 -22.85
C TRP A 122 -24.02 -24.87 -23.12
N GLU A 123 -23.84 -24.13 -24.21
CA GLU A 123 -22.56 -23.49 -24.54
C GLU A 123 -22.20 -22.38 -23.51
N HIS A 124 -23.20 -21.67 -23.00
CA HIS A 124 -22.98 -20.57 -22.05
C HIS A 124 -23.08 -20.99 -20.58
N PHE A 125 -23.97 -21.94 -20.24
CA PHE A 125 -24.30 -22.29 -18.85
C PHE A 125 -24.21 -23.79 -18.54
N GLY A 126 -23.86 -24.64 -19.52
CA GLY A 126 -23.94 -26.10 -19.37
C GLY A 126 -22.90 -26.70 -18.41
N THR A 127 -21.79 -26.01 -18.13
CA THR A 127 -20.81 -26.46 -17.13
C THR A 127 -20.50 -25.33 -16.15
N ALA A 128 -19.97 -25.67 -14.98
CA ALA A 128 -19.55 -24.69 -13.99
C ALA A 128 -18.52 -23.69 -14.58
N TYR A 129 -17.55 -24.19 -15.36
CA TYR A 129 -16.56 -23.34 -16.04
C TYR A 129 -17.21 -22.36 -17.02
N ARG A 130 -18.15 -22.84 -17.86
CA ARG A 130 -18.84 -22.01 -18.85
C ARG A 130 -19.73 -20.96 -18.19
N SER A 131 -20.49 -21.36 -17.17
CA SER A 131 -21.31 -20.43 -16.38
C SER A 131 -20.46 -19.35 -15.71
N CYS A 132 -19.30 -19.72 -15.16
CA CYS A 132 -18.35 -18.77 -14.60
C CYS A 132 -17.81 -17.81 -15.67
N TYR A 133 -17.44 -18.31 -16.85
CA TYR A 133 -16.95 -17.48 -17.94
C TYR A 133 -18.02 -16.50 -18.46
N SER A 134 -19.24 -16.97 -18.65
CA SER A 134 -20.38 -16.12 -19.08
C SER A 134 -20.67 -15.02 -18.06
N LEU A 135 -20.70 -15.33 -16.76
CA LEU A 135 -20.88 -14.32 -15.71
C LEU A 135 -19.68 -13.38 -15.57
N PHE A 136 -18.47 -13.87 -15.84
CA PHE A 136 -17.26 -13.03 -15.93
C PHE A 136 -17.37 -12.04 -17.08
N GLU A 137 -17.80 -12.47 -18.26
CA GLU A 137 -18.04 -11.60 -19.41
C GLU A 137 -19.11 -10.55 -19.10
N ILE A 138 -20.21 -10.95 -18.45
CA ILE A 138 -21.27 -10.02 -18.00
C ILE A 138 -20.70 -8.99 -17.03
N THR A 139 -19.86 -9.41 -16.09
CA THR A 139 -19.28 -8.54 -15.05
C THR A 139 -18.30 -7.51 -15.61
N PHE A 140 -17.41 -7.92 -16.51
CA PHE A 140 -16.30 -7.06 -16.97
C PHE A 140 -16.54 -6.41 -18.34
N ALA A 141 -17.15 -7.14 -19.28
CA ALA A 141 -17.42 -6.61 -20.63
C ALA A 141 -18.73 -5.81 -20.68
N GLY A 142 -19.62 -5.97 -19.68
CA GLY A 142 -20.90 -5.27 -19.62
C GLY A 142 -21.90 -5.70 -20.71
N ASN A 143 -21.59 -6.75 -21.47
CA ASN A 143 -22.43 -7.28 -22.56
C ASN A 143 -23.58 -8.17 -22.05
N TRP A 144 -24.15 -7.83 -20.90
CA TRP A 144 -25.18 -8.62 -20.24
C TRP A 144 -26.49 -8.79 -21.02
N PRO A 145 -26.97 -7.83 -21.84
CA PRO A 145 -28.22 -8.04 -22.57
C PRO A 145 -28.12 -9.13 -23.63
N VAL A 146 -26.93 -9.35 -24.21
CA VAL A 146 -26.71 -10.39 -25.23
C VAL A 146 -26.85 -11.78 -24.64
N ILE A 147 -26.40 -11.98 -23.40
CA ILE A 147 -26.51 -13.27 -22.72
C ILE A 147 -27.86 -13.42 -22.00
N ALA A 148 -28.37 -12.35 -21.39
CA ALA A 148 -29.61 -12.42 -20.60
C ALA A 148 -30.89 -12.51 -21.45
N ARG A 149 -30.99 -11.76 -22.57
CA ARG A 149 -32.21 -11.72 -23.39
C ARG A 149 -32.60 -13.10 -23.97
N PRO A 150 -31.67 -13.89 -24.53
CA PRO A 150 -32.00 -15.23 -25.00
C PRO A 150 -32.50 -16.14 -23.87
N VAL A 151 -31.89 -16.08 -22.68
CA VAL A 151 -32.34 -16.87 -21.52
C VAL A 151 -33.76 -16.47 -21.09
N MET A 152 -34.05 -15.17 -21.05
CA MET A 152 -35.36 -14.65 -20.69
C MET A 152 -36.46 -15.05 -21.69
N ASN A 153 -36.18 -14.88 -22.98
CA ASN A 153 -37.16 -15.09 -24.03
C ASN A 153 -37.39 -16.58 -24.33
N LYS A 154 -36.35 -17.42 -24.18
CA LYS A 154 -36.39 -18.85 -24.56
C LYS A 154 -36.71 -19.77 -23.39
N VAL A 155 -36.25 -19.45 -22.17
CA VAL A 155 -36.45 -20.31 -20.99
C VAL A 155 -37.63 -19.84 -20.15
N SER A 156 -37.51 -18.65 -19.56
CA SER A 156 -38.56 -18.05 -18.74
C SER A 156 -38.24 -16.58 -18.42
N HIS A 157 -39.28 -15.76 -18.43
CA HIS A 157 -39.20 -14.35 -18.03
C HIS A 157 -38.81 -14.17 -16.55
N GLY A 158 -38.96 -15.20 -15.71
CA GLY A 158 -38.56 -15.15 -14.29
C GLY A 158 -37.06 -14.92 -14.07
N PHE A 159 -36.21 -15.33 -15.02
CA PHE A 159 -34.76 -15.14 -14.94
C PHE A 159 -34.33 -13.66 -15.00
N VAL A 160 -35.22 -12.74 -15.41
CA VAL A 160 -34.99 -11.29 -15.36
C VAL A 160 -34.57 -10.86 -13.97
N ALA A 161 -35.29 -11.33 -12.94
CA ALA A 161 -35.05 -10.93 -11.56
C ALA A 161 -33.63 -11.29 -11.12
N PHE A 162 -33.14 -12.48 -11.50
CA PHE A 162 -31.79 -12.93 -11.22
C PHE A 162 -30.73 -12.02 -11.87
N PHE A 163 -30.82 -11.78 -13.19
CA PHE A 163 -29.81 -10.98 -13.90
C PHE A 163 -29.81 -9.52 -13.42
N VAL A 164 -30.98 -8.91 -13.20
CA VAL A 164 -31.07 -7.53 -12.69
C VAL A 164 -30.50 -7.43 -11.27
N LEU A 165 -30.85 -8.36 -10.37
CA LEU A 165 -30.30 -8.39 -9.01
C LEU A 165 -28.78 -8.60 -9.04
N TYR A 166 -28.29 -9.53 -9.86
CA TYR A 166 -26.87 -9.80 -10.01
C TYR A 166 -26.09 -8.57 -10.49
N ILE A 167 -26.56 -7.92 -11.57
CA ILE A 167 -25.92 -6.73 -12.14
C ILE A 167 -25.95 -5.58 -11.15
N THR A 168 -27.06 -5.37 -10.44
CA THR A 168 -27.15 -4.29 -9.45
C THR A 168 -26.17 -4.48 -8.30
N VAL A 169 -26.06 -5.69 -7.77
CA VAL A 169 -25.09 -6.02 -6.71
C VAL A 169 -23.65 -5.86 -7.19
N ILE A 170 -23.30 -6.38 -8.37
CA ILE A 170 -21.92 -6.30 -8.87
C ILE A 170 -21.55 -4.88 -9.29
N ALA A 171 -22.38 -4.23 -10.11
CA ALA A 171 -22.05 -2.93 -10.71
C ALA A 171 -22.13 -1.78 -9.68
N PHE A 172 -23.14 -1.77 -8.81
CA PHE A 172 -23.33 -0.68 -7.85
C PHE A 172 -22.68 -0.94 -6.50
N ALA A 173 -22.69 -2.16 -5.97
CA ALA A 173 -22.09 -2.42 -4.66
C ALA A 173 -20.63 -2.85 -4.79
N LEU A 174 -20.32 -3.96 -5.46
CA LEU A 174 -18.98 -4.55 -5.42
C LEU A 174 -17.95 -3.69 -6.14
N ILE A 175 -18.13 -3.33 -7.41
CA ILE A 175 -17.13 -2.52 -8.15
C ILE A 175 -16.88 -1.17 -7.45
N ARG A 176 -17.94 -0.54 -6.91
CA ARG A 176 -17.81 0.72 -6.18
C ARG A 176 -17.09 0.56 -4.85
N ILE A 177 -17.36 -0.51 -4.09
CA ILE A 177 -16.63 -0.82 -2.85
C ILE A 177 -15.15 -1.06 -3.16
N ILE A 178 -14.82 -1.86 -4.18
CA ILE A 178 -13.43 -2.14 -4.58
C ILE A 178 -12.72 -0.83 -4.96
N THR A 179 -13.38 0.02 -5.75
CA THR A 179 -12.84 1.33 -6.14
C THR A 179 -12.62 2.23 -4.92
N ALA A 180 -13.56 2.24 -3.97
CA ALA A 180 -13.45 3.04 -2.74
C ALA A 180 -12.32 2.55 -1.82
N VAL A 181 -12.19 1.24 -1.64
CA VAL A 181 -11.11 0.62 -0.88
C VAL A 181 -9.75 0.92 -1.53
N PHE A 182 -9.65 0.77 -2.84
CA PHE A 182 -8.45 1.11 -3.59
C PHE A 182 -8.07 2.59 -3.46
N LEU A 183 -9.05 3.50 -3.58
CA LEU A 183 -8.82 4.93 -3.41
C LEU A 183 -8.37 5.27 -1.99
N LYS A 184 -8.97 4.64 -0.98
CA LYS A 184 -8.56 4.79 0.43
C LYS A 184 -7.10 4.39 0.63
N GLU A 185 -6.69 3.25 0.06
CA GLU A 185 -5.30 2.78 0.15
C GLU A 185 -4.33 3.67 -0.64
N LEU A 186 -4.72 4.18 -1.81
CA LEU A 186 -3.91 5.14 -2.58
C LEU A 186 -3.66 6.44 -1.81
N VAL A 187 -4.71 7.03 -1.24
CA VAL A 187 -4.60 8.26 -0.46
C VAL A 187 -3.79 8.02 0.82
N SER A 188 -3.95 6.85 1.44
CA SER A 188 -3.21 6.46 2.64
C SER A 188 -1.74 6.13 2.38
N GLY A 189 -1.40 5.58 1.20
CA GLY A 189 -0.03 5.30 0.79
C GLY A 189 0.71 6.51 0.20
N GLY A 190 -0.02 7.49 -0.33
CA GLY A 190 0.52 8.77 -0.80
C GLY A 190 0.80 9.76 0.33
N ARG A 191 0.02 9.71 1.42
CA ARG A 191 0.48 10.25 2.71
C ARG A 191 1.61 9.34 3.15
N GLN A 192 2.85 9.82 3.10
CA GLN A 192 3.95 9.17 3.83
C GLN A 192 3.40 8.80 5.19
N PRO A 193 3.27 7.51 5.51
CA PRO A 193 2.97 7.17 6.86
C PRO A 193 4.19 7.64 7.63
N HIS A 194 4.02 8.74 8.36
CA HIS A 194 4.71 8.95 9.61
C HIS A 194 4.21 7.88 10.62
N ILE A 195 4.09 6.61 10.19
CA ILE A 195 4.13 5.41 11.01
C ILE A 195 5.56 5.38 11.52
N THR A 196 5.79 6.20 12.55
CA THR A 196 6.16 5.74 13.89
C THR A 196 6.07 4.22 14.02
N CYS A 197 6.96 3.48 13.36
CA CYS A 197 7.47 2.26 13.95
C CYS A 197 7.99 2.70 15.32
N GLY A 198 7.37 2.22 16.41
CA GLY A 198 7.72 2.65 17.77
C GLY A 198 9.23 2.62 18.00
N VAL A 199 9.90 1.61 17.42
CA VAL A 199 11.37 1.48 17.42
C VAL A 199 12.07 2.61 16.63
N CYS A 200 11.63 2.96 15.42
CA CYS A 200 12.21 4.08 14.68
C CYS A 200 11.93 5.43 15.34
N PHE A 201 10.78 5.58 16.00
CA PHE A 201 10.48 6.77 16.79
C PHE A 201 11.43 6.90 17.97
N SER A 202 11.66 5.82 18.72
CA SER A 202 12.65 5.78 19.80
C SER A 202 14.06 6.06 19.31
N ILE A 203 14.46 5.51 18.15
CA ILE A 203 15.78 5.75 17.56
C ILE A 203 15.92 7.21 17.11
N ARG A 204 14.90 7.79 16.47
CA ARG A 204 14.91 9.21 16.09
C ARG A 204 14.92 10.12 17.31
N LYS A 205 14.16 9.79 18.36
CA LYS A 205 14.20 10.47 19.65
C LYS A 205 15.59 10.40 20.27
N ALA A 206 16.23 9.23 20.29
CA ALA A 206 17.57 9.06 20.83
C ALA A 206 18.64 9.81 20.02
N GLN A 207 18.55 9.77 18.68
CA GLN A 207 19.43 10.54 17.80
C GLN A 207 19.24 12.04 17.96
N TYR A 208 18.00 12.48 18.18
CA TYR A 208 17.68 13.88 18.41
C TYR A 208 18.12 14.33 19.80
N ALA A 209 17.89 13.53 20.83
CA ALA A 209 18.40 13.76 22.19
C ALA A 209 19.93 13.85 22.21
N SER A 210 20.64 12.97 21.49
CA SER A 210 22.11 13.04 21.37
C SER A 210 22.59 14.31 20.66
N LYS A 211 21.82 14.84 19.69
CA LYS A 211 22.13 16.16 19.09
C LYS A 211 21.89 17.31 20.07
N LEU A 212 20.82 17.24 20.88
CA LEU A 212 20.53 18.23 21.91
C LEU A 212 21.58 18.22 23.02
N GLU A 213 22.08 17.04 23.39
CA GLU A 213 23.18 16.88 24.33
C GLU A 213 24.46 17.56 23.83
N GLN A 214 24.79 17.43 22.54
CA GLN A 214 25.92 18.16 21.94
C GLN A 214 25.73 19.68 21.97
N VAL A 215 24.50 20.16 21.83
CA VAL A 215 24.17 21.59 21.94
C VAL A 215 24.31 22.06 23.39
N PHE A 216 23.83 21.28 24.35
CA PHE A 216 23.95 21.60 25.76
C PHE A 216 25.43 21.72 26.17
N LEU A 217 26.27 20.76 25.75
CA LEU A 217 27.71 20.78 26.01
C LEU A 217 28.46 21.94 25.34
N THR A 218 27.96 22.47 24.22
CA THR A 218 28.57 23.66 23.59
C THR A 218 28.16 24.96 24.27
N ILE A 219 27.01 24.97 24.96
CA ILE A 219 26.52 26.11 25.74
C ILE A 219 27.17 26.17 27.12
N ASP A 220 27.27 25.01 27.78
CA ASP A 220 27.90 24.84 29.09
C ASP A 220 29.44 24.84 28.97
N SER A 221 30.01 26.04 28.79
CA SER A 221 31.46 26.24 28.81
C SER A 221 32.10 26.03 30.19
N THR A 222 31.28 26.04 31.24
CA THR A 222 31.68 25.88 32.64
C THR A 222 31.82 24.41 33.06
N GLY A 223 31.12 23.50 32.37
CA GLY A 223 31.12 22.07 32.67
C GLY A 223 30.41 21.73 33.98
N GLU A 224 29.54 22.63 34.46
CA GLU A 224 28.78 22.45 35.70
C GLU A 224 27.50 21.65 35.48
N GLY A 225 27.09 21.42 34.23
CA GLY A 225 25.87 20.69 33.88
C GLY A 225 24.58 21.51 34.01
N ILE A 226 24.69 22.83 34.14
CA ILE A 226 23.58 23.77 34.36
C ILE A 226 23.68 24.99 33.44
N ILE A 227 22.54 25.43 32.90
CA ILE A 227 22.42 26.65 32.09
C ILE A 227 21.62 27.68 32.88
N THR A 228 22.21 28.85 33.10
CA THR A 228 21.54 30.01 33.71
C THR A 228 20.87 30.89 32.64
N GLU A 229 19.84 31.64 33.03
CA GLU A 229 19.07 32.53 32.14
C GLU A 229 19.98 33.49 31.36
N ARG A 230 20.93 34.13 32.05
CA ARG A 230 21.92 35.04 31.46
C ARG A 230 22.73 34.35 30.36
N ARG A 231 23.12 33.10 30.59
CA ARG A 231 23.93 32.33 29.64
C ARG A 231 23.12 31.93 28.41
N LEU A 232 21.88 31.53 28.60
CA LEU A 232 20.98 31.21 27.49
C LEU A 232 20.69 32.45 26.63
N ALA A 233 20.52 33.61 27.24
CA ALA A 233 20.35 34.88 26.54
C ALA A 233 21.58 35.25 25.68
N GLU A 234 22.80 35.16 26.24
CA GLU A 234 24.05 35.39 25.50
C GLU A 234 24.21 34.47 24.28
N VAL A 235 23.85 33.19 24.44
CA VAL A 235 23.94 32.19 23.36
C VAL A 235 22.93 32.45 22.25
N LEU A 236 21.72 32.90 22.60
CA LEU A 236 20.68 33.21 21.62
C LEU A 236 20.93 34.54 20.87
N GLU A 237 21.80 35.40 21.39
CA GLU A 237 22.32 36.57 20.69
C GLU A 237 23.39 36.22 19.64
N ASP A 238 24.10 35.09 19.78
CA ASP A 238 25.06 34.63 18.76
C ASP A 238 24.31 34.13 17.50
N PRO A 239 24.51 34.78 16.33
CA PRO A 239 23.85 34.39 15.08
C PRO A 239 24.19 32.95 14.65
N THR A 240 25.35 32.42 15.03
CA THR A 240 25.78 31.06 14.72
C THR A 240 24.93 30.04 15.46
N MET A 241 24.75 30.25 16.78
CA MET A 241 23.94 29.40 17.63
C MET A 241 22.46 29.51 17.28
N LYS A 242 21.97 30.72 16.97
CA LYS A 242 20.59 30.94 16.50
C LYS A 242 20.28 30.15 15.23
N THR A 243 21.19 30.14 14.26
CA THR A 243 21.06 29.32 13.04
C THR A 243 21.06 27.83 13.38
N TYR A 244 21.87 27.42 14.35
CA TYR A 244 21.93 26.02 14.82
C TYR A 244 20.62 25.59 15.50
N PHE A 245 20.01 26.43 16.34
CA PHE A 245 18.68 26.21 16.93
C PHE A 245 17.58 26.11 15.86
N GLN A 246 17.64 26.94 14.81
CA GLN A 246 16.71 26.87 13.68
C GLN A 246 16.83 25.55 12.92
N THR A 247 18.05 25.00 12.74
CA THR A 247 18.22 23.66 12.13
C THR A 247 17.65 22.52 12.99
N LEU A 248 17.35 22.79 14.27
CA LEU A 248 16.65 21.88 15.18
C LEU A 248 15.13 22.13 15.20
N ASP A 249 14.58 23.00 14.35
CA ASP A 249 13.17 23.45 14.33
C ASP A 249 12.74 24.21 15.60
N LEU A 250 13.69 24.82 16.30
CA LEU A 250 13.41 25.74 17.41
C LEU A 250 13.45 27.17 16.89
N ASP A 251 12.27 27.75 16.67
CA ASP A 251 12.12 29.15 16.28
C ASP A 251 12.04 30.00 17.56
N VAL A 252 13.20 30.45 18.03
CA VAL A 252 13.33 31.19 19.29
C VAL A 252 13.34 32.68 18.96
N HIS A 253 12.23 33.36 19.22
CA HIS A 253 12.12 34.81 19.10
C HIS A 253 12.33 35.54 20.44
N GLU A 254 12.16 34.84 21.57
CA GLU A 254 12.23 35.43 22.92
C GLU A 254 12.96 34.46 23.86
N SER A 255 14.16 34.84 24.34
CA SER A 255 15.02 34.01 25.19
C SER A 255 14.41 33.77 26.58
N ASN A 256 13.78 34.78 27.17
CA ASN A 256 13.13 34.68 28.48
C ASN A 256 11.93 33.72 28.46
N ALA A 257 11.11 33.79 27.41
CA ALA A 257 9.97 32.89 27.25
C ALA A 257 10.42 31.44 27.07
N LEU A 258 11.54 31.21 26.37
CA LEU A 258 12.12 29.88 26.25
C LEU A 258 12.69 29.40 27.59
N PHE A 259 13.41 30.25 28.32
CA PHE A 259 13.99 29.88 29.62
C PHE A 259 12.89 29.45 30.61
N HIS A 260 11.83 30.24 30.75
CA HIS A 260 10.69 29.91 31.61
C HIS A 260 9.91 28.64 31.18
N LEU A 261 10.04 28.22 29.93
CA LEU A 261 9.41 26.99 29.43
C LEU A 261 10.28 25.74 29.68
N LEU A 262 11.58 25.94 29.89
CA LEU A 262 12.57 24.89 30.17
C LEU A 262 12.82 24.71 31.67
N ASP A 263 12.81 25.80 32.43
CA ASP A 263 13.01 25.88 33.89
C ASP A 263 11.80 25.32 34.64
N ASP A 264 12.05 24.62 35.75
CA ASP A 264 11.03 24.09 36.66
C ASP A 264 10.72 25.04 37.83
N GLY A 265 11.41 26.20 37.87
CA GLY A 265 11.24 27.27 38.84
C GLY A 265 12.40 27.42 39.82
N ASP A 266 13.50 26.70 39.61
CA ASP A 266 14.72 26.82 40.41
C ASP A 266 15.71 27.89 39.87
N GLY A 267 15.44 28.43 38.67
CA GLY A 267 16.24 29.47 38.03
C GLY A 267 17.49 28.93 37.31
N THR A 268 17.56 27.62 37.12
CA THR A 268 18.60 26.90 36.38
C THR A 268 17.97 25.86 35.45
N VAL A 269 18.68 25.49 34.38
CA VAL A 269 18.21 24.45 33.44
C VAL A 269 19.26 23.37 33.35
N THR A 270 18.93 22.17 33.81
CA THR A 270 19.76 20.97 33.69
C THR A 270 19.67 20.35 32.29
N LEU A 271 20.58 19.43 31.97
CA LEU A 271 20.58 18.70 30.70
C LEU A 271 19.26 17.97 30.45
N ASP A 272 18.72 17.32 31.48
CA ASP A 272 17.48 16.54 31.37
C ASP A 272 16.28 17.46 31.12
N GLU A 273 16.20 18.60 31.81
CA GLU A 273 15.16 19.63 31.60
C GLU A 273 15.25 20.27 30.23
N PHE A 274 16.47 20.54 29.74
CA PHE A 274 16.68 21.08 28.41
C PHE A 274 16.16 20.12 27.33
N ILE A 275 16.50 18.82 27.42
CA ILE A 275 16.06 17.81 26.46
C ILE A 275 14.54 17.65 26.54
N ASP A 276 13.97 17.49 27.74
CA ASP A 276 12.54 17.29 27.91
C ASP A 276 11.72 18.52 27.49
N GLY A 277 12.16 19.72 27.84
CA GLY A 277 11.49 20.97 27.49
C GLY A 277 11.52 21.24 25.99
N VAL A 278 12.66 21.01 25.32
CA VAL A 278 12.76 21.10 23.85
C VAL A 278 11.89 20.04 23.16
N MET A 279 11.83 18.83 23.72
CA MET A 279 10.99 17.74 23.19
C MET A 279 9.49 18.03 23.35
N ARG A 280 9.08 18.70 24.43
CA ARG A 280 7.71 19.22 24.62
C ARG A 280 7.40 20.31 23.60
N CYS A 281 8.33 21.22 23.35
CA CYS A 281 8.20 22.29 22.37
C CYS A 281 8.00 21.78 20.93
N LYS A 282 8.53 20.61 20.58
CA LYS A 282 8.42 20.04 19.21
C LYS A 282 7.19 19.15 19.02
N GLY A 283 6.48 18.80 20.10
CA GLY A 283 5.34 17.90 20.06
C GLY A 283 4.06 18.53 19.45
N PRO A 284 3.06 17.70 19.10
CA PRO A 284 1.73 18.17 18.67
C PRO A 284 1.01 19.03 19.73
N ALA A 285 1.54 19.07 20.96
CA ALA A 285 1.10 19.96 22.04
C ALA A 285 1.25 21.47 21.73
N ARG A 286 2.06 21.85 20.74
CA ARG A 286 2.19 23.25 20.26
C ARG A 286 0.84 23.92 19.94
N ALA A 287 -0.17 23.17 19.50
CA ALA A 287 -1.46 23.73 19.14
C ALA A 287 -2.30 24.19 20.35
N ILE A 288 -2.05 23.64 21.55
CA ILE A 288 -2.82 23.96 22.76
C ILE A 288 -2.14 25.07 23.58
N ASP A 289 -0.81 25.03 23.72
CA ASP A 289 -0.09 26.03 24.51
C ASP A 289 0.09 27.38 23.81
N GLN A 290 0.13 27.43 22.47
CA GLN A 290 0.10 28.71 21.75
C GLN A 290 -1.23 29.46 21.95
N VAL A 291 -2.33 28.73 22.18
CA VAL A 291 -3.64 29.32 22.50
C VAL A 291 -3.67 29.78 23.95
N ALA A 292 -3.10 29.00 24.89
CA ALA A 292 -3.02 29.38 26.30
C ALA A 292 -2.14 30.62 26.53
N MET A 293 -1.02 30.75 25.81
CA MET A 293 -0.13 31.92 25.87
C MET A 293 -0.77 33.19 25.32
N HIS A 294 -1.66 33.10 24.32
CA HIS A 294 -2.41 34.26 23.84
C HIS A 294 -3.56 34.66 24.77
N LEU A 295 -4.17 33.73 25.50
CA LEU A 295 -5.29 34.00 26.41
C LEU A 295 -4.88 34.59 27.77
N CYS A 296 -3.61 34.46 28.17
CA CYS A 296 -3.10 35.05 29.41
C CYS A 296 -2.56 36.49 29.23
N ARG A 297 -2.70 37.08 28.02
CA ARG A 297 -2.25 38.45 27.68
C ARG A 297 -3.39 39.43 27.40
N THR A 298 -4.63 39.08 27.74
CA THR A 298 -5.81 39.97 27.72
C THR A 298 -6.45 40.00 29.09
#